data_AF-A0A1S2ID81-F1
#
_entry.id   AF-A0A1S2ID81-F1
#
_cell.length_a   1.000
_cell.length_b   1.000
_cell.length_c   1.000
_cell.angle_alpha   90.00
_cell.angle_beta   90.00
_cell.angle_gamma   90.00
#
_symmetry.space_group_name_H-M   'P 1'
#
loop_
_entity.id
_entity.type
_entity.pdbx_description
1 polymer ?
#
loop_
_entity_poly.entity_id
_entity_poly.type
_entity_poly.pdbx_seq_one_letter_code
_entity_poly.pdbx_strand_id
1 'polypeptide(L)'
;MAKKIPTALAELVHALEHHAEVVTAKSSSSKRLGRATAKLRRASAAYTEVVAARTGQPNPFVDFLDPETIESLRAERDRMANGKTTHVD
;
A
#
# COMPACT_ATOMS: atom_id res chain seq x y z
N MET A 1 0.58 -2.79 23.60
CA MET A 1 -0.07 -2.05 22.48
C MET A 1 0.55 -0.68 22.23
N ALA A 2 0.84 0.15 23.26
CA ALA A 2 1.39 1.50 23.07
C ALA A 2 2.69 1.59 22.23
N LYS A 3 3.55 0.57 22.29
CA LYS A 3 4.81 0.52 21.51
C LYS A 3 4.63 0.16 20.03
N LYS A 4 3.44 -0.32 19.60
CA LYS A 4 3.24 -0.83 18.23
C LYS A 4 3.34 0.26 17.16
N ILE A 5 2.78 1.45 17.41
CA ILE A 5 2.88 2.57 16.45
C ILE A 5 4.33 3.07 16.30
N PRO A 6 5.07 3.38 17.39
CA PRO A 6 6.48 3.77 17.26
C PRO A 6 7.35 2.74 16.55
N THR A 7 7.13 1.44 16.82
CA THR A 7 7.86 0.37 16.12
C THR A 7 7.52 0.33 14.62
N ALA A 8 6.23 0.35 14.26
CA ALA A 8 5.83 0.34 12.85
C ALA A 8 6.29 1.62 12.11
N LEU A 9 6.34 2.76 12.80
CA LEU A 9 6.88 4.01 12.26
C LEU A 9 8.38 3.88 11.97
N ALA A 10 9.16 3.35 12.92
CA ALA A 10 10.59 3.17 12.73
C ALA A 10 10.90 2.23 11.55
N GLU A 11 10.13 1.15 11.40
CA GLU A 11 10.24 0.24 10.26
C GLU A 11 9.88 0.93 8.93
N LEU A 12 8.84 1.76 8.92
CA LEU A 12 8.45 2.55 7.74
C LEU A 12 9.54 3.56 7.35
N VAL A 13 10.09 4.30 8.30
CA VAL A 13 11.19 5.26 8.06
C VAL A 13 12.40 4.53 7.46
N HIS A 14 12.82 3.42 8.06
CA HIS A 14 13.92 2.62 7.52
C HIS A 14 13.62 2.13 6.09
N ALA A 15 12.38 1.73 5.81
CA ALA A 15 12.01 1.28 4.48
C ALA A 15 12.05 2.42 3.44
N LEU A 16 11.66 3.64 3.83
CA LEU A 16 11.75 4.85 3.00
C LEU A 16 13.21 5.21 2.71
N GLU A 17 14.06 5.24 3.73
CA GLU A 17 15.50 5.52 3.60
C GLU A 17 16.17 4.53 2.64
N HIS A 18 15.94 3.23 2.87
CA HIS A 18 16.48 2.20 2.00
C HIS A 18 15.94 2.29 0.56
N HIS A 19 14.66 2.60 0.39
CA HIS A 19 14.10 2.81 -0.94
C HIS A 19 14.78 3.98 -1.65
N ALA A 20 14.93 5.11 -0.97
CA ALA A 20 15.62 6.30 -1.50
C ALA A 20 17.06 6.00 -1.90
N GLU A 21 17.81 5.30 -1.05
CA GLU A 21 19.18 4.83 -1.34
C GLU A 21 19.22 4.00 -2.63
N VAL A 22 18.33 3.02 -2.76
CA VAL A 22 18.32 2.10 -3.92
C VAL A 22 17.92 2.81 -5.22
N VAL A 23 16.92 3.72 -5.18
CA VAL A 23 16.45 4.41 -6.40
C VAL A 23 17.41 5.51 -6.88
N THR A 24 18.20 6.08 -5.97
CA THR A 24 19.20 7.12 -6.30
C THR A 24 20.59 6.55 -6.59
N ALA A 25 20.82 5.25 -6.32
CA ALA A 25 22.07 4.60 -6.63
C ALA A 25 22.38 4.62 -8.14
N LYS A 26 23.63 4.94 -8.49
CA LYS A 26 24.12 5.09 -9.88
C LYS A 26 23.84 3.88 -10.78
N SER A 27 23.79 2.68 -10.21
CA SER A 27 23.35 1.46 -10.91
C SER A 27 22.59 0.53 -9.97
N SER A 28 21.26 0.49 -10.14
CA SER A 28 20.38 -0.46 -9.47
C SER A 28 19.67 -1.33 -10.50
N SER A 29 19.70 -2.65 -10.30
CA SER A 29 18.94 -3.56 -11.16
C SER A 29 17.43 -3.43 -10.90
N SER A 30 16.61 -3.69 -11.92
CA SER A 30 15.14 -3.72 -11.79
C SER A 30 14.68 -4.64 -10.66
N LYS A 31 15.35 -5.79 -10.48
CA LYS A 31 15.09 -6.71 -9.37
C LYS A 31 15.36 -6.10 -7.99
N ARG A 32 16.43 -5.31 -7.84
CA ARG A 32 16.76 -4.62 -6.59
C ARG A 32 15.74 -3.51 -6.30
N LEU A 33 15.40 -2.71 -7.32
CA LEU A 33 14.35 -1.68 -7.23
C LEU A 33 13.02 -2.30 -6.80
N GLY A 34 12.58 -3.37 -7.48
CA GLY A 34 11.33 -4.05 -7.15
C GLY A 34 11.30 -4.60 -5.72
N ARG A 35 12.43 -5.11 -5.20
CA ARG A 35 12.52 -5.56 -3.79
C ARG A 35 12.43 -4.39 -2.80
N ALA A 36 13.10 -3.27 -3.09
CA ALA A 36 13.02 -2.08 -2.25
C ALA A 36 11.59 -1.51 -2.22
N THR A 37 10.93 -1.43 -3.38
CA THR A 37 9.52 -1.01 -3.49
C THR A 37 8.59 -1.96 -2.73
N ALA A 38 8.78 -3.28 -2.87
CA ALA A 38 7.98 -4.25 -2.14
C ALA A 38 8.16 -4.16 -0.61
N LYS A 39 9.38 -3.87 -0.15
CA LYS A 39 9.66 -3.65 1.29
C LYS A 39 8.93 -2.39 1.79
N LEU A 40 9.02 -1.28 1.05
CA LEU A 40 8.32 -0.04 1.39
C LEU A 40 6.80 -0.27 1.48
N ARG A 41 6.20 -0.91 0.48
CA ARG A 41 4.76 -1.22 0.48
C ARG A 41 4.31 -2.00 1.72
N ARG A 42 5.08 -3.02 2.13
CA ARG A 42 4.76 -3.81 3.33
C ARG A 42 4.84 -2.97 4.61
N ALA A 43 5.88 -2.16 4.76
CA ALA A 43 6.05 -1.31 5.93
C ALA A 43 4.95 -0.23 6.01
N SER A 44 4.58 0.37 4.87
CA SER A 44 3.47 1.32 4.79
C SER A 44 2.15 0.66 5.20
N ALA A 45 1.84 -0.53 4.66
CA ALA A 45 0.62 -1.26 5.03
C ALA A 45 0.57 -1.57 6.54
N ALA A 46 1.67 -2.10 7.10
CA ALA A 46 1.76 -2.42 8.52
C ALA A 46 1.55 -1.19 9.42
N TYR A 47 2.17 -0.05 9.09
CA TYR A 47 1.96 1.20 9.82
C TYR A 47 0.49 1.65 9.77
N THR A 48 -0.11 1.64 8.56
CA THR A 48 -1.49 2.11 8.37
C THR A 48 -2.50 1.22 9.10
N GLU A 49 -2.28 -0.09 9.13
CA GLU A 49 -3.12 -1.04 9.86
C GLU A 49 -3.08 -0.79 11.36
N VAL A 50 -1.89 -0.58 11.93
CA VAL A 50 -1.73 -0.31 13.36
C VAL A 50 -2.33 1.04 13.75
N VAL A 51 -2.20 2.06 12.91
CA VAL A 51 -2.84 3.37 13.12
C VAL A 51 -4.35 3.23 13.07
N ALA A 52 -4.90 2.66 12.00
CA ALA A 52 -6.34 2.48 11.83
C ALA A 52 -6.96 1.67 12.97
N ALA A 53 -6.31 0.57 13.39
CA ALA A 53 -6.76 -0.25 14.52
C ALA A 53 -6.80 0.52 15.85
N ARG A 54 -6.00 1.58 16.01
CA ARG A 54 -5.94 2.36 17.25
C ARG A 54 -6.81 3.61 17.22
N THR A 55 -6.88 4.30 16.10
CA THR A 55 -7.52 5.63 16.00
C THR A 55 -8.82 5.61 15.22
N GLY A 56 -9.13 4.52 14.52
CA GLY A 56 -10.22 4.45 13.55
C GLY A 56 -9.99 5.34 12.32
N GLN A 57 -8.82 5.99 12.22
CA GLN A 57 -8.51 6.87 11.11
C GLN A 57 -8.16 6.04 9.88
N PRO A 58 -8.63 6.47 8.71
CA PRO A 58 -8.28 5.83 7.45
C PRO A 58 -6.80 5.99 7.10
N ASN A 59 -6.35 5.25 6.07
CA ASN A 59 -4.98 5.26 5.60
C ASN A 59 -4.57 6.66 5.07
N PRO A 60 -3.54 7.30 5.64
CA PRO A 60 -3.10 8.65 5.24
C PRO A 60 -2.29 8.71 3.94
N PHE A 61 -1.93 7.58 3.33
CA PHE A 61 -1.12 7.53 2.10
C PHE A 61 -1.92 7.36 0.82
N VAL A 62 -3.25 7.25 0.94
CA VAL A 62 -4.17 7.15 -0.20
C VAL A 62 -5.17 8.27 -0.08
N ASP A 63 -5.33 9.03 -1.16
CA ASP A 63 -6.45 9.95 -1.27
C ASP A 63 -7.75 9.15 -1.24
N PHE A 64 -8.75 9.69 -0.54
CA PHE A 64 -10.07 9.07 -0.52
C PHE A 64 -10.63 9.09 -1.93
N LEU A 65 -10.93 7.90 -2.44
CA LEU A 65 -11.82 7.78 -3.59
C LEU A 65 -13.16 8.37 -3.16
N ASP A 66 -13.74 9.21 -4.00
CA ASP A 66 -15.08 9.70 -3.77
C ASP A 66 -16.06 8.50 -3.69
N PRO A 67 -17.19 8.66 -2.98
CA PRO A 67 -18.15 7.58 -2.80
C PRO A 67 -18.63 6.94 -4.10
N GLU A 68 -18.74 7.72 -5.19
CA GLU A 68 -19.20 7.24 -6.50
C GLU A 68 -18.16 6.30 -7.12
N THR A 69 -16.87 6.63 -7.02
CA THR A 69 -15.77 5.75 -7.45
C THR A 69 -15.74 4.45 -6.64
N ILE A 70 -15.96 4.50 -5.33
CA ILE A 70 -16.03 3.29 -4.49
C ILE A 70 -17.19 2.40 -4.91
N GLU A 71 -18.36 2.98 -5.15
CA GLU A 71 -19.56 2.24 -5.56
C GLU A 71 -19.37 1.60 -6.95
N SER A 72 -18.79 2.35 -7.90
CA SER A 72 -18.44 1.83 -9.23
C SER A 72 -17.49 0.63 -9.13
N LEU A 73 -16.45 0.71 -8.30
CA LEU A 73 -15.50 -0.40 -8.09
C LEU A 73 -16.14 -1.60 -7.38
N ARG A 74 -17.09 -1.39 -6.47
CA ARG A 74 -17.87 -2.48 -5.87
C ARG A 74 -18.76 -3.16 -6.91
N ALA A 75 -19.50 -2.38 -7.69
CA ALA A 75 -20.34 -2.90 -8.77
C ALA A 75 -19.51 -3.67 -9.82
N GLU A 76 -18.29 -3.21 -10.14
CA GLU A 76 -17.36 -3.94 -11.01
C GLU A 76 -16.93 -5.28 -10.39
N ARG A 77 -16.48 -5.26 -9.13
CA ARG A 77 -16.09 -6.48 -8.41
C ARG A 77 -17.23 -7.49 -8.34
N ASP A 78 -18.44 -7.03 -8.03
CA ASP A 78 -19.62 -7.88 -7.91
C ASP A 78 -20.04 -8.43 -9.28
N ARG A 79 -19.89 -7.67 -10.37
CA ARG A 79 -20.04 -8.17 -11.74
C ARG A 79 -19.02 -9.28 -12.05
N MET A 80 -17.75 -9.08 -11.72
CA MET A 80 -16.71 -10.11 -11.89
C MET A 80 -16.98 -11.36 -11.06
N ALA A 81 -17.48 -11.20 -9.84
CA ALA A 81 -17.81 -12.31 -8.95
C ALA A 81 -19.07 -13.08 -9.39
N ASN A 82 -20.06 -12.37 -9.96
CA ASN A 82 -21.38 -12.93 -10.30
C ASN A 82 -21.51 -13.38 -11.77
N GLY A 83 -20.57 -13.05 -12.66
CA GLY A 83 -20.68 -13.52 -14.05
C GLY A 83 -19.54 -13.10 -14.99
N LYS A 84 -18.77 -14.11 -15.41
CA LYS A 84 -18.09 -14.26 -16.72
C LYS A 84 -17.24 -13.08 -17.17
N THR A 85 -15.92 -13.31 -17.18
CA THR A 85 -15.01 -12.76 -18.19
C THR A 85 -15.67 -12.87 -19.58
N THR A 86 -16.30 -11.80 -20.05
CA THR A 86 -16.46 -11.58 -21.49
C THR A 86 -15.06 -11.27 -22.00
N HIS A 87 -14.39 -12.32 -22.47
CA HIS A 87 -13.35 -12.17 -23.48
C HIS A 87 -13.98 -11.38 -24.63
N VAL A 88 -13.49 -10.17 -24.86
CA VAL A 88 -13.65 -9.48 -26.12
C VAL A 88 -12.40 -9.83 -26.91
N ASP A 89 -12.59 -10.58 -27.99
CA ASP A 89 -11.56 -10.89 -28.98
C ASP A 89 -11.00 -9.62 -29.65
#